data_AF-A0A8S0T948-F1
#
_entry.id   AF-A0A8S0T948-F1
#
_cell.length_a   1.000
_cell.length_b   1.000
_cell.length_c   1.000
_cell.angle_alpha   90.00
_cell.angle_beta   90.00
_cell.angle_gamma   90.00
#
_symmetry.space_group_name_H-M   'P 1'
#
loop_
_entity.id
_entity.type
_entity.pdbx_description
1 polymer ?
#
loop_
_entity_poly.entity_id
_entity_poly.type
_entity_poly.pdbx_seq_one_letter_code
_entity_poly.pdbx_strand_id
1 'polypeptide(L)'
;MTFKIQSRLHTHAHRDSHTVNFSFGIDFTYMESLNVLSSSSTAKPGLSSQQILKKSTFFRPIQQTLMPRQTPNRKISIPILKAQQSELKDGSATVSESRISEGDALKVKEWEVGMFQNEVAASQGIRIRRRPPSGPPQHYVGPFEFRLQNEGNTPRNILEEIVWQKDVEVSKMKERKPLFTLKKALDNAPPVRDFIGALKAANSQTGLPGLIAEVKKASPSRGVLREDFDPVEIAKGYEIGGAACLSVLTDQKYFQGSFENLEAIRNSGVKCPLLCKEFIIDAWQIYYARSKGADAVLLIAGVLPDLDIKYMTKICKLLGLAALVEVHDEKEMDRVLQIDGIELVGINNRDLGTFWLQIIV
;
A
#
# COMPACT_ATOMS: atom_id res chain seq x y z
N MET A 1 -14.13 -4.69 -31.73
CA MET A 1 -12.92 -5.46 -32.12
C MET A 1 -12.76 -6.60 -31.15
N THR A 2 -12.59 -7.83 -31.64
CA THR A 2 -12.51 -9.03 -30.79
C THR A 2 -11.08 -9.54 -30.77
N PHE A 3 -10.34 -9.32 -29.68
CA PHE A 3 -9.01 -9.89 -29.50
C PHE A 3 -9.10 -11.24 -28.79
N LYS A 4 -8.79 -12.31 -29.53
CA LYS A 4 -8.74 -13.69 -29.04
C LYS A 4 -7.28 -14.09 -28.88
N ILE A 5 -6.70 -13.83 -27.70
CA ILE A 5 -5.32 -14.22 -27.40
C ILE A 5 -5.32 -15.69 -26.98
N GLN A 6 -4.75 -16.54 -27.82
CA GLN A 6 -4.64 -17.98 -27.60
C GLN A 6 -3.23 -18.32 -27.10
N SER A 7 -3.01 -18.24 -25.79
CA SER A 7 -1.71 -18.58 -25.18
C SER A 7 -1.46 -20.09 -25.28
N ARG A 8 -0.51 -20.49 -26.12
CA ARG A 8 0.10 -21.83 -26.06
C ARG A 8 1.15 -21.83 -24.95
N LEU A 9 0.75 -22.20 -23.74
CA LEU A 9 1.66 -22.65 -22.69
C LEU A 9 1.42 -24.15 -22.46
N HIS A 10 2.41 -24.97 -22.83
CA HIS A 10 2.49 -26.37 -22.45
C HIS A 10 3.37 -26.50 -21.20
N THR A 11 2.74 -26.54 -20.03
CA THR A 11 3.38 -27.03 -18.80
C THR A 11 2.41 -27.94 -18.06
N HIS A 12 2.85 -29.16 -17.74
CA HIS A 12 2.16 -30.01 -16.79
C HIS A 12 2.44 -29.47 -15.38
N ALA A 13 1.40 -29.03 -14.67
CA ALA A 13 1.45 -28.77 -13.24
C ALA A 13 0.14 -29.22 -12.60
N HIS A 14 0.23 -29.75 -11.38
CA HIS A 14 -0.91 -30.29 -10.64
C HIS A 14 -1.91 -29.20 -10.27
N ARG A 15 -3.20 -29.57 -10.19
CA ARG A 15 -4.28 -28.67 -9.75
C ARG A 15 -4.14 -28.34 -8.27
N ASP A 16 -3.86 -27.08 -7.95
CA ASP A 16 -4.46 -26.37 -6.82
C ASP A 16 -4.95 -25.00 -7.31
N SER A 17 -6.26 -24.75 -7.18
CA SER A 17 -6.93 -23.65 -7.88
C SER A 17 -6.98 -22.38 -7.02
N HIS A 18 -5.89 -21.60 -7.04
CA HIS A 18 -5.89 -20.21 -6.57
C HIS A 18 -6.10 -19.23 -7.73
N THR A 19 -7.27 -18.57 -7.77
CA THR A 19 -7.59 -17.58 -8.81
C THR A 19 -7.07 -16.20 -8.43
N VAL A 20 -5.84 -15.89 -8.84
CA VAL A 20 -5.24 -14.55 -8.74
C VAL A 20 -5.89 -13.63 -9.79
N ASN A 21 -6.28 -12.41 -9.38
CA ASN A 21 -6.85 -11.42 -10.29
C ASN A 21 -5.75 -10.46 -10.75
N PHE A 22 -5.60 -10.30 -12.06
CA PHE A 22 -4.64 -9.35 -12.64
C PHE A 22 -5.30 -8.01 -12.92
N SER A 23 -4.61 -6.92 -12.59
CA SER A 23 -5.00 -5.56 -12.94
C SER A 23 -3.90 -4.90 -13.78
N PHE A 24 -4.30 -4.24 -14.86
CA PHE A 24 -3.40 -3.54 -15.78
C PHE A 24 -3.54 -2.03 -15.58
N GLY A 25 -2.48 -1.38 -15.13
CA GLY A 25 -2.44 0.08 -14.99
C GLY A 25 -2.21 0.76 -16.34
N ILE A 26 -3.30 1.17 -17.02
CA ILE A 26 -3.22 2.01 -18.22
C ILE A 26 -3.46 3.47 -17.81
N ASP A 27 -2.39 4.26 -17.79
CA ASP A 27 -2.41 5.69 -17.45
C ASP A 27 -2.99 6.49 -18.64
N PHE A 28 -4.33 6.59 -18.72
CA PHE A 28 -5.04 7.34 -19.77
C PHE A 28 -4.78 8.85 -19.64
N THR A 29 -3.75 9.36 -20.32
CA THR A 29 -3.45 10.80 -20.44
C THR A 29 -3.53 11.30 -21.90
N TYR A 30 -4.46 10.75 -22.69
CA TYR A 30 -4.71 11.18 -24.08
C TYR A 30 -6.19 10.94 -24.46
N MET A 31 -7.00 12.01 -24.45
CA MET A 31 -8.29 12.11 -25.16
C MET A 31 -8.89 13.54 -25.09
N GLU A 32 -8.11 14.57 -25.43
CA GLU A 32 -8.64 15.92 -25.71
C GLU A 32 -8.01 16.52 -26.97
N SER A 33 -8.55 16.20 -28.15
CA SER A 33 -8.39 17.04 -29.37
C SER A 33 -9.26 16.60 -30.56
N LEU A 34 -10.52 16.17 -30.37
CA LEU A 34 -11.48 15.99 -31.49
C LEU A 34 -12.93 16.22 -31.02
N ASN A 35 -13.36 17.48 -30.95
CA ASN A 35 -14.75 17.90 -31.15
C ASN A 35 -14.88 19.42 -31.30
N VAL A 36 -14.30 19.96 -32.37
CA VAL A 36 -14.76 21.23 -32.95
C VAL A 36 -15.14 20.95 -34.39
N LEU A 37 -16.41 20.66 -34.62
CA LEU A 37 -17.12 20.99 -35.87
C LEU A 37 -18.63 20.92 -35.65
N SER A 38 -19.26 22.04 -35.95
CA SER A 38 -20.68 22.38 -35.88
C SER A 38 -21.68 21.29 -36.29
N SER A 39 -22.80 21.21 -35.55
CA SER A 39 -24.12 21.29 -36.21
C SER A 39 -25.18 21.91 -35.30
N SER A 40 -25.89 22.88 -35.85
CA SER A 40 -27.05 23.55 -35.24
C SER A 40 -28.35 22.84 -35.64
N SER A 41 -29.24 22.48 -34.71
CA SER A 41 -30.69 22.36 -34.99
C SER A 41 -31.57 22.13 -33.74
N THR A 42 -32.37 23.15 -33.41
CA THR A 42 -33.80 23.14 -33.01
C THR A 42 -34.39 22.32 -31.83
N ALA A 43 -35.33 23.01 -31.15
CA ALA A 43 -36.60 22.54 -30.56
C ALA A 43 -36.68 21.73 -29.24
N LYS A 44 -37.02 22.46 -28.16
CA LYS A 44 -38.02 22.08 -27.12
C LYS A 44 -39.44 22.43 -27.66
N PRO A 45 -40.60 21.96 -27.10
CA PRO A 45 -40.83 21.77 -25.66
C PRO A 45 -41.78 20.63 -25.15
N GLY A 46 -41.59 20.30 -23.87
CA GLY A 46 -42.55 19.99 -22.80
C GLY A 46 -43.86 19.19 -23.01
N LEU A 47 -44.17 18.31 -22.05
CA LEU A 47 -45.44 18.36 -21.29
C LEU A 47 -45.37 17.54 -19.98
N SER A 48 -46.31 17.77 -19.07
CA SER A 48 -46.40 17.21 -17.71
C SER A 48 -47.18 15.89 -17.63
N SER A 49 -46.97 15.10 -16.57
CA SER A 49 -48.02 14.25 -15.98
C SER A 49 -47.79 13.93 -14.51
N GLN A 50 -48.87 13.59 -13.81
CA GLN A 50 -48.95 13.19 -12.40
C GLN A 50 -49.37 11.70 -12.31
N GLN A 51 -49.55 11.02 -11.18
CA GLN A 51 -49.55 11.32 -9.73
C GLN A 51 -49.36 9.96 -8.98
N ILE A 52 -49.51 9.89 -7.63
CA ILE A 52 -50.04 8.70 -6.90
C ILE A 52 -49.07 7.46 -6.82
N LEU A 53 -48.84 6.71 -5.72
CA LEU A 53 -49.42 6.62 -4.36
C LEU A 53 -48.44 5.98 -3.33
N LYS A 54 -48.58 6.34 -2.03
CA LYS A 54 -48.36 5.60 -0.73
C LYS A 54 -47.50 4.29 -0.72
N LYS A 55 -46.73 3.98 0.34
CA LYS A 55 -47.15 3.83 1.76
C LYS A 55 -45.94 3.69 2.73
N SER A 56 -46.17 3.79 4.04
CA SER A 56 -45.16 3.84 5.12
C SER A 56 -45.19 2.62 6.08
N THR A 57 -44.23 2.56 7.03
CA THR A 57 -44.36 2.02 8.43
C THR A 57 -44.60 0.49 8.62
N PHE A 58 -44.12 -0.27 9.63
CA PHE A 58 -43.15 -0.12 10.75
C PHE A 58 -42.91 -1.54 11.42
N PHE A 59 -42.11 -1.59 12.50
CA PHE A 59 -42.08 -2.57 13.62
C PHE A 59 -41.35 -3.95 13.58
N ARG A 60 -40.55 -4.18 14.65
CA ARG A 60 -40.06 -5.45 15.25
C ARG A 60 -41.05 -5.93 16.35
N PRO A 61 -40.98 -7.18 16.90
CA PRO A 61 -40.07 -7.59 18.02
C PRO A 61 -39.41 -8.99 17.80
N ILE A 62 -38.20 -9.32 18.26
CA ILE A 62 -37.71 -9.67 19.64
C ILE A 62 -38.40 -10.89 20.29
N GLN A 63 -37.62 -11.95 20.57
CA GLN A 63 -37.76 -12.79 21.77
C GLN A 63 -36.41 -13.35 22.24
N GLN A 64 -36.34 -13.78 23.51
CA GLN A 64 -35.12 -13.96 24.32
C GLN A 64 -34.98 -15.42 24.83
N THR A 65 -34.00 -15.68 25.72
CA THR A 65 -33.76 -16.89 26.57
C THR A 65 -32.91 -18.03 25.94
N LEU A 66 -32.07 -18.79 26.67
CA LEU A 66 -31.74 -18.85 28.12
C LEU A 66 -30.29 -19.41 28.34
N MET A 67 -29.73 -19.22 29.54
CA MET A 67 -28.43 -19.77 30.00
C MET A 67 -28.60 -20.93 30.99
N PRO A 68 -27.59 -21.79 31.16
CA PRO A 68 -27.24 -22.29 32.50
C PRO A 68 -25.72 -22.21 32.86
N ARG A 69 -25.38 -22.64 34.08
CA ARG A 69 -24.23 -22.18 34.91
C ARG A 69 -23.00 -23.12 34.98
N GLN A 70 -21.85 -22.48 35.32
CA GLN A 70 -20.80 -22.88 36.30
C GLN A 70 -19.80 -24.06 36.02
N THR A 71 -18.53 -23.68 35.75
CA THR A 71 -17.25 -23.96 36.50
C THR A 71 -16.96 -25.36 37.09
N PRO A 72 -15.68 -25.86 37.13
CA PRO A 72 -14.53 -25.07 37.62
C PRO A 72 -13.09 -25.36 37.10
N ASN A 73 -12.18 -24.44 37.48
CA ASN A 73 -10.73 -24.56 37.72
C ASN A 73 -9.87 -25.56 36.88
N ARG A 74 -8.92 -24.99 36.13
CA ARG A 74 -7.53 -25.50 36.14
C ARG A 74 -6.52 -24.36 35.95
N LYS A 75 -5.75 -24.07 37.01
CA LYS A 75 -4.54 -23.25 36.91
C LYS A 75 -3.48 -24.04 36.16
N ILE A 76 -2.82 -23.44 35.18
CA ILE A 76 -1.56 -23.96 34.61
C ILE A 76 -0.46 -22.98 34.98
N SER A 77 0.40 -23.41 35.89
CA SER A 77 1.58 -22.69 36.37
C SER A 77 2.72 -22.82 35.36
N ILE A 78 3.26 -21.70 34.90
CA ILE A 78 4.48 -21.64 34.10
C ILE A 78 5.67 -21.70 35.07
N PRO A 79 6.64 -22.63 34.91
CA PRO A 79 7.80 -22.70 35.79
C PRO A 79 8.79 -21.56 35.51
N ILE A 80 9.27 -20.94 36.59
CA ILE A 80 10.33 -19.93 36.56
C ILE A 80 11.67 -20.63 36.37
N LEU A 81 12.38 -20.34 35.28
CA LEU A 81 13.76 -20.78 35.09
C LEU A 81 14.67 -19.99 36.02
N LYS A 82 15.19 -20.66 37.06
CA LYS A 82 16.28 -20.14 37.90
C LYS A 82 17.59 -20.21 37.11
N ALA A 83 18.37 -19.14 37.16
CA ALA A 83 19.77 -19.18 36.77
C ALA A 83 20.55 -20.13 37.71
N GLN A 84 21.39 -21.00 37.16
CA GLN A 84 22.43 -21.68 37.91
C GLN A 84 23.75 -20.95 37.70
N GLN A 85 24.39 -20.57 38.80
CA GLN A 85 25.79 -20.17 38.80
C GLN A 85 26.67 -21.41 38.60
N SER A 86 27.69 -21.30 37.75
CA SER A 86 28.83 -22.21 37.72
C SER A 86 30.09 -21.38 37.98
N GLU A 87 30.67 -21.54 39.16
CA GLU A 87 32.00 -21.00 39.48
C GLU A 87 33.06 -21.78 38.72
N LEU A 88 34.01 -21.09 38.09
CA LEU A 88 35.34 -21.61 37.78
C LEU A 88 36.36 -20.46 37.68
N LYS A 89 37.32 -20.48 38.61
CA LYS A 89 38.62 -19.78 38.58
C LYS A 89 39.55 -20.42 37.53
N ASP A 90 40.63 -19.83 37.01
CA ASP A 90 41.32 -18.53 37.16
C ASP A 90 41.88 -18.15 35.75
N GLY A 91 42.20 -16.88 35.47
CA GLY A 91 42.89 -16.53 34.21
C GLY A 91 42.94 -15.05 33.85
N SER A 92 43.98 -14.35 34.31
CA SER A 92 44.21 -12.92 34.04
C SER A 92 44.39 -12.56 32.55
N ALA A 93 43.50 -11.72 32.02
CA ALA A 93 43.83 -10.76 30.96
C ALA A 93 42.92 -9.53 31.05
N THR A 94 43.43 -8.41 31.55
CA THR A 94 42.70 -7.13 31.60
C THR A 94 42.57 -6.52 30.20
N VAL A 95 41.41 -6.69 29.57
CA VAL A 95 40.96 -5.80 28.49
C VAL A 95 40.01 -4.79 29.11
N SER A 96 40.31 -3.51 28.98
CA SER A 96 39.46 -2.43 29.47
C SER A 96 38.16 -2.40 28.67
N GLU A 97 37.05 -2.81 29.28
CA GLU A 97 35.72 -2.53 28.75
C GLU A 97 35.50 -1.01 28.71
N SER A 98 35.68 -0.44 27.52
CA SER A 98 35.12 0.86 27.20
C SER A 98 33.61 0.78 27.42
N ARG A 99 33.08 1.67 28.26
CA ARG A 99 31.63 1.78 28.47
C ARG A 99 31.00 2.31 27.20
N ILE A 100 30.68 1.41 26.27
CA ILE A 100 29.76 1.68 25.17
C ILE A 100 28.47 2.17 25.82
N SER A 101 28.06 3.40 25.51
CA SER A 101 26.85 3.95 26.10
C SER A 101 25.65 3.11 25.67
N GLU A 102 24.59 3.04 26.48
CA GLU A 102 23.38 2.28 26.11
C GLU A 102 22.80 2.76 24.77
N GLY A 103 22.97 4.05 24.44
CA GLY A 103 22.60 4.62 23.15
C GLY A 103 23.45 4.14 21.98
N ASP A 104 24.72 3.78 22.18
CA ASP A 104 25.58 3.24 21.13
C ASP A 104 25.36 1.73 20.95
N ALA A 105 25.10 1.00 22.03
CA ALA A 105 24.71 -0.42 21.96
C ALA A 105 23.36 -0.61 21.25
N LEU A 106 22.41 0.32 21.42
CA LEU A 106 21.15 0.34 20.67
C LEU A 106 21.37 0.60 19.17
N LYS A 107 22.20 1.59 18.81
CA LYS A 107 22.55 1.87 17.40
C LYS A 107 23.20 0.66 16.72
N VAL A 108 24.13 -0.04 17.38
CA VAL A 108 24.77 -1.24 16.82
C VAL A 108 23.71 -2.31 16.50
N LYS A 109 22.78 -2.59 17.41
CA LYS A 109 21.69 -3.55 17.17
C LYS A 109 20.74 -3.13 16.06
N GLU A 110 20.36 -1.85 15.98
CA GLU A 110 19.55 -1.34 14.86
C GLU A 110 20.28 -1.47 13.53
N TRP A 111 21.61 -1.33 13.53
CA TRP A 111 22.46 -1.46 12.35
C TRP A 111 22.58 -2.92 11.89
N GLU A 112 22.85 -3.85 12.80
CA GLU A 112 22.90 -5.30 12.54
C GLU A 112 21.56 -5.81 11.97
N VAL A 113 20.44 -5.41 12.57
CA VAL A 113 19.08 -5.75 12.08
C VAL A 113 18.84 -5.15 10.69
N GLY A 114 19.30 -3.92 10.44
CA GLY A 114 19.20 -3.28 9.13
C GLY A 114 20.03 -3.98 8.05
N MET A 115 21.22 -4.49 8.39
CA MET A 115 22.03 -5.28 7.46
C MET A 115 21.34 -6.60 7.10
N PHE A 116 20.87 -7.35 8.10
CA PHE A 116 20.17 -8.62 7.86
C PHE A 116 18.92 -8.46 6.98
N GLN A 117 18.14 -7.38 7.18
CA GLN A 117 16.99 -7.07 6.32
C GLN A 117 17.39 -6.80 4.86
N ASN A 118 18.50 -6.09 4.64
CA ASN A 118 19.00 -5.83 3.29
C ASN A 118 19.57 -7.09 2.62
N GLU A 119 20.18 -8.01 3.38
CA GLU A 119 20.68 -9.30 2.88
C GLU A 119 19.53 -10.22 2.44
N VAL A 120 18.49 -10.36 3.27
CA VAL A 120 17.27 -11.10 2.91
C VAL A 120 16.63 -10.49 1.66
N ALA A 121 16.47 -9.17 1.60
CA ALA A 121 15.96 -8.47 0.44
C ALA A 121 16.81 -8.73 -0.83
N ALA A 122 18.13 -8.66 -0.73
CA ALA A 122 19.05 -8.93 -1.84
C ALA A 122 18.95 -10.37 -2.35
N SER A 123 18.82 -11.36 -1.45
CA SER A 123 18.60 -12.77 -1.81
C SER A 123 17.27 -13.00 -2.57
N GLN A 124 16.27 -12.16 -2.29
CA GLN A 124 14.97 -12.12 -2.97
C GLN A 124 15.00 -11.26 -4.26
N GLY A 125 16.19 -10.80 -4.67
CA GLY A 125 16.38 -9.97 -5.86
C GLY A 125 15.87 -8.52 -5.72
N ILE A 126 15.43 -8.12 -4.51
CA ILE A 126 14.97 -6.75 -4.23
C ILE A 126 16.15 -5.81 -4.37
N ARG A 127 16.04 -4.86 -5.31
CA ARG A 127 17.11 -3.90 -5.59
C ARG A 127 16.96 -2.61 -4.81
N ILE A 128 15.79 -2.30 -4.25
CA ILE A 128 15.56 -1.02 -3.56
C ILE A 128 15.94 -1.14 -2.08
N ARG A 129 16.95 -0.37 -1.66
CA ARG A 129 17.36 -0.28 -0.26
C ARG A 129 16.35 0.56 0.51
N ARG A 130 15.93 0.11 1.68
CA ARG A 130 14.91 0.81 2.48
C ARG A 130 15.44 1.94 3.35
N ARG A 131 16.71 1.88 3.74
CA ARG A 131 17.38 2.91 4.54
C ARG A 131 18.66 3.37 3.85
N PRO A 132 19.05 4.65 4.02
CA PRO A 132 20.41 5.07 3.73
C PRO A 132 21.39 4.23 4.55
N PRO A 133 22.47 3.70 3.96
CA PRO A 133 23.58 3.20 4.73
C PRO A 133 24.13 4.29 5.66
N SER A 134 24.71 3.88 6.78
CA SER A 134 25.12 4.73 7.92
C SER A 134 26.24 5.74 7.64
N GLY A 135 26.59 5.94 6.38
CA GLY A 135 27.85 6.53 5.95
C GLY A 135 28.94 5.48 5.74
N PRO A 136 30.02 5.78 4.98
CA PRO A 136 31.32 5.33 5.44
C PRO A 136 31.57 5.95 6.83
N PRO A 137 32.51 5.41 7.62
CA PRO A 137 32.95 6.07 8.85
C PRO A 137 33.25 7.56 8.61
N GLN A 138 32.90 8.40 9.58
CA GLN A 138 33.36 9.80 9.60
C GLN A 138 34.88 9.80 9.58
N HIS A 139 35.46 10.36 8.53
CA HIS A 139 36.89 10.57 8.47
C HIS A 139 37.21 11.94 9.08
N TYR A 140 38.07 11.91 10.09
CA TYR A 140 38.58 13.10 10.77
C TYR A 140 40.00 13.38 10.27
N VAL A 141 40.24 14.58 9.73
CA VAL A 141 41.59 15.07 9.43
C VAL A 141 41.75 16.42 10.10
N GLY A 142 42.38 16.42 11.28
CA GLY A 142 42.48 17.60 12.14
C GLY A 142 41.09 18.10 12.56
N PRO A 143 40.77 19.40 12.40
CA PRO A 143 39.46 19.95 12.78
C PRO A 143 38.36 19.67 11.75
N PHE A 144 38.66 19.02 10.63
CA PHE A 144 37.70 18.78 9.55
C PHE A 144 37.09 17.38 9.64
N GLU A 145 35.76 17.34 9.71
CA GLU A 145 34.96 16.13 9.56
C GLU A 145 34.46 16.04 8.11
N PHE A 146 34.66 14.91 7.45
CA PHE A 146 34.08 14.66 6.13
C PHE A 146 33.54 13.24 6.00
N ARG A 147 32.47 13.13 5.20
CA ARG A 147 31.82 11.88 4.83
C ARG A 147 31.95 11.72 3.32
N LEU A 148 32.69 10.70 2.87
CA LEU A 148 32.83 10.41 1.45
C LEU A 148 31.46 10.03 0.86
N GLN A 149 31.08 10.67 -0.25
CA GLN A 149 29.92 10.26 -1.03
C GLN A 149 30.35 9.13 -1.97
N ASN A 150 30.04 7.89 -1.58
CA ASN A 150 30.25 6.70 -2.39
C ASN A 150 28.88 6.19 -2.86
N GLU A 151 28.83 5.31 -3.88
CA GLU A 151 27.59 4.68 -4.37
C GLU A 151 26.76 4.00 -3.27
N GLY A 152 27.43 3.54 -2.20
CA GLY A 152 26.78 3.04 -1.00
C GLY A 152 25.85 4.06 -0.32
N ASN A 153 26.16 5.35 -0.35
CA ASN A 153 25.48 6.39 0.43
C ASN A 153 24.43 7.21 -0.31
N THR A 154 24.38 7.12 -1.63
CA THR A 154 23.44 7.88 -2.47
C THR A 154 22.34 6.93 -2.97
N PRO A 155 21.08 7.39 -3.08
CA PRO A 155 20.05 6.61 -3.76
C PRO A 155 20.49 6.31 -5.19
N ARG A 156 20.40 5.05 -5.60
CA ARG A 156 20.82 4.63 -6.96
C ARG A 156 19.77 4.91 -8.04
N ASN A 157 18.54 5.18 -7.63
CA ASN A 157 17.43 5.57 -8.48
C ASN A 157 16.40 6.35 -7.66
N ILE A 158 15.43 6.96 -8.36
CA ILE A 158 14.36 7.77 -7.77
C ILE A 158 13.47 6.99 -6.80
N LEU A 159 13.19 5.71 -7.05
CA LEU A 159 12.39 4.87 -6.15
C LEU A 159 13.11 4.65 -4.81
N GLU A 160 14.44 4.45 -4.84
CA GLU A 160 15.28 4.35 -3.64
C GLU A 160 15.31 5.69 -2.88
N GLU A 161 15.34 6.84 -3.58
CA GLU A 161 15.25 8.16 -2.95
C GLU A 161 13.91 8.38 -2.25
N ILE A 162 12.81 8.05 -2.94
CA ILE A 162 11.44 8.11 -2.41
C ILE A 162 11.32 7.27 -1.14
N VAL A 163 11.81 6.03 -1.18
CA VAL A 163 11.73 5.10 -0.05
C VAL A 163 12.56 5.59 1.15
N TRP A 164 13.77 6.12 0.93
CA TRP A 164 14.59 6.67 2.02
C TRP A 164 13.94 7.90 2.66
N GLN A 165 13.36 8.79 1.85
CA GLN A 165 12.57 9.91 2.36
C GLN A 165 11.36 9.41 3.18
N LYS A 166 10.71 8.34 2.72
CA LYS A 166 9.53 7.77 3.36
C LYS A 166 9.83 7.17 4.74
N ASP A 167 11.00 6.54 4.96
CA ASP A 167 11.41 6.02 6.28
C ASP A 167 11.51 7.16 7.31
N VAL A 168 12.05 8.32 6.91
CA VAL A 168 12.13 9.53 7.74
C VAL A 168 10.75 10.18 7.98
N GLU A 169 9.91 10.23 6.95
CA GLU A 169 8.53 10.76 7.03
C GLU A 169 7.67 9.92 7.98
N VAL A 170 7.60 8.61 7.74
CA VAL A 170 6.81 7.65 8.51
C VAL A 170 7.25 7.61 9.98
N SER A 171 8.55 7.70 10.26
CA SER A 171 9.05 7.80 11.65
C SER A 171 8.49 9.02 12.37
N LYS A 172 8.55 10.21 11.76
CA LYS A 172 7.98 11.45 12.32
C LYS A 172 6.45 11.39 12.45
N MET A 173 5.75 10.71 11.52
CA MET A 173 4.30 10.53 11.62
C MET A 173 3.92 9.55 12.74
N LYS A 174 4.70 8.49 12.96
CA LYS A 174 4.53 7.51 14.06
C LYS A 174 4.69 8.16 15.43
N GLU A 175 5.67 9.06 15.59
CA GLU A 175 5.85 9.88 16.80
C GLU A 175 4.63 10.76 17.08
N ARG A 176 4.14 11.47 16.06
CA ARG A 176 3.00 12.39 16.17
C ARG A 176 1.66 11.67 16.39
N LYS A 177 1.48 10.48 15.80
CA LYS A 177 0.23 9.71 15.84
C LYS A 177 0.52 8.22 16.06
N PRO A 178 0.82 7.80 17.30
CA PRO A 178 1.20 6.42 17.61
C PRO A 178 0.13 5.40 17.26
N LEU A 179 0.54 4.16 16.94
CA LEU A 179 -0.34 3.11 16.42
C LEU A 179 -1.60 2.84 17.27
N PHE A 180 -1.52 2.95 18.60
CA PHE A 180 -2.69 2.75 19.47
C PHE A 180 -3.79 3.80 19.23
N THR A 181 -3.41 5.04 18.89
CA THR A 181 -4.37 6.11 18.56
C THR A 181 -5.12 5.82 17.26
N LEU A 182 -4.42 5.23 16.27
CA LEU A 182 -5.04 4.78 15.02
C LEU A 182 -6.02 3.64 15.27
N LYS A 183 -5.60 2.59 15.99
CA LYS A 183 -6.46 1.45 16.31
C LYS A 183 -7.77 1.89 16.98
N LYS A 184 -7.70 2.78 17.99
CA LYS A 184 -8.88 3.34 18.66
C LYS A 184 -9.79 4.17 17.72
N ALA A 185 -9.21 4.85 16.73
CA ALA A 185 -10.01 5.57 15.73
C ALA A 185 -10.74 4.60 14.76
N LEU A 186 -10.15 3.43 14.50
CA LEU A 186 -10.75 2.42 13.60
C LEU A 186 -11.99 1.73 14.19
N ASP A 187 -12.12 1.68 15.53
CA ASP A 187 -13.31 1.12 16.20
C ASP A 187 -14.61 1.80 15.77
N ASN A 188 -14.54 3.05 15.30
CA ASN A 188 -15.68 3.85 14.83
C ASN A 188 -15.61 4.15 13.32
N ALA A 189 -14.67 3.57 12.57
CA ALA A 189 -14.51 3.86 11.16
C ALA A 189 -15.63 3.21 10.31
N PRO A 190 -16.16 3.91 9.29
CA PRO A 190 -17.13 3.32 8.36
C PRO A 190 -16.59 2.04 7.71
N PRO A 191 -17.44 1.06 7.36
CA PRO A 191 -17.00 -0.21 6.78
C PRO A 191 -16.20 0.00 5.48
N VAL A 192 -15.25 -0.91 5.25
CA VAL A 192 -14.51 -0.98 3.98
C VAL A 192 -15.46 -1.43 2.86
N ARG A 193 -15.27 -0.85 1.67
CA ARG A 193 -15.97 -1.22 0.45
C ARG A 193 -15.18 -2.31 -0.27
N ASP A 194 -15.87 -3.26 -0.89
CA ASP A 194 -15.22 -4.37 -1.58
C ASP A 194 -14.56 -3.90 -2.90
N PHE A 195 -13.26 -3.61 -2.83
CA PHE A 195 -12.44 -3.14 -3.95
C PHE A 195 -12.33 -4.20 -5.06
N ILE A 196 -12.10 -5.47 -4.68
CA ILE A 196 -11.95 -6.56 -5.66
C ILE A 196 -13.31 -6.94 -6.26
N GLY A 197 -14.37 -6.94 -5.44
CA GLY A 197 -15.75 -7.12 -5.88
C GLY A 197 -16.20 -6.04 -6.86
N ALA A 198 -15.86 -4.77 -6.62
CA ALA A 198 -16.19 -3.67 -7.53
C ALA A 198 -15.56 -3.85 -8.93
N LEU A 199 -14.29 -4.26 -9.00
CA LEU A 199 -13.61 -4.58 -10.27
C LEU A 199 -14.30 -5.73 -11.02
N LYS A 200 -14.65 -6.82 -10.29
CA LYS A 200 -15.35 -7.98 -10.85
C LYS A 200 -16.79 -7.63 -11.29
N ALA A 201 -17.49 -6.80 -10.52
CA ALA A 201 -18.85 -6.36 -10.83
C ALA A 201 -18.90 -5.48 -12.08
N ALA A 202 -17.96 -4.52 -12.21
CA ALA A 202 -17.83 -3.68 -13.40
C ALA A 202 -17.59 -4.54 -14.66
N ASN A 203 -16.70 -5.55 -14.57
CA ASN A 203 -16.48 -6.48 -15.66
C ASN A 203 -17.72 -7.33 -15.99
N SER A 204 -18.40 -7.85 -14.97
CA SER A 204 -19.62 -8.65 -15.15
C SER A 204 -20.78 -7.84 -15.76
N GLN A 205 -20.86 -6.55 -15.46
CA GLN A 205 -21.91 -5.66 -15.95
C GLN A 205 -21.67 -5.17 -17.38
N THR A 206 -20.41 -4.90 -17.76
CA THR A 206 -20.07 -4.24 -19.03
C THR A 206 -19.45 -5.17 -20.08
N GLY A 207 -18.91 -6.32 -19.65
CA GLY A 207 -18.04 -7.15 -20.48
C GLY A 207 -16.64 -6.57 -20.72
N LEU A 208 -16.30 -5.41 -20.14
CA LEU A 208 -15.03 -4.71 -20.29
C LEU A 208 -14.17 -4.80 -19.01
N PRO A 209 -12.85 -4.54 -19.05
CA PRO A 209 -12.03 -4.50 -17.84
C PRO A 209 -12.51 -3.44 -16.84
N GLY A 210 -12.49 -3.76 -15.54
CA GLY A 210 -12.81 -2.80 -14.48
C GLY A 210 -11.71 -1.73 -14.35
N LEU A 211 -12.07 -0.46 -14.52
CA LEU A 211 -11.13 0.67 -14.48
C LEU A 211 -10.84 1.12 -13.04
N ILE A 212 -9.55 1.20 -12.68
CA ILE A 212 -9.07 1.97 -11.52
C ILE A 212 -8.61 3.34 -12.05
N ALA A 213 -9.38 4.41 -11.82
CA ALA A 213 -9.03 5.75 -12.29
C ALA A 213 -8.16 6.49 -11.25
N GLU A 214 -7.06 7.12 -11.67
CA GLU A 214 -6.07 7.69 -10.76
C GLU A 214 -6.17 9.22 -10.59
N VAL A 215 -6.44 9.66 -9.37
CA VAL A 215 -6.47 11.07 -8.96
C VAL A 215 -5.04 11.50 -8.59
N LYS A 216 -4.39 12.23 -9.50
CA LYS A 216 -2.96 12.57 -9.46
C LYS A 216 -2.73 14.03 -9.86
N LYS A 217 -2.05 14.80 -9.01
CA LYS A 217 -1.73 16.22 -9.28
C LYS A 217 -0.43 16.37 -10.08
N ALA A 218 0.62 15.67 -9.68
CA ALA A 218 1.94 15.75 -10.29
C ALA A 218 2.59 14.36 -10.42
N SER A 219 3.67 14.25 -11.19
CA SER A 219 4.60 13.11 -11.14
C SER A 219 6.05 13.58 -11.29
N PRO A 220 7.04 12.82 -10.77
CA PRO A 220 8.46 13.17 -10.93
C PRO A 220 8.90 13.31 -12.40
N SER A 221 8.28 12.54 -13.29
CA SER A 221 8.59 12.49 -14.72
C SER A 221 7.95 13.59 -15.57
N ARG A 222 6.86 14.23 -15.11
CA ARG A 222 6.08 15.19 -15.91
C ARG A 222 5.78 16.51 -15.20
N GLY A 223 6.21 16.69 -13.95
CA GLY A 223 5.89 17.87 -13.15
C GLY A 223 4.40 17.91 -12.77
N VAL A 224 3.83 19.11 -12.68
CA VAL A 224 2.39 19.29 -12.43
C VAL A 224 1.61 18.92 -13.68
N LEU A 225 0.66 18.00 -13.54
CA LEU A 225 -0.24 17.55 -14.62
C LEU A 225 -1.50 18.41 -14.71
N ARG A 226 -1.94 18.98 -13.57
CA ARG A 226 -3.12 19.83 -13.45
C ARG A 226 -2.90 20.86 -12.34
N GLU A 227 -2.84 22.13 -12.72
CA GLU A 227 -2.66 23.24 -11.78
C GLU A 227 -3.90 23.42 -10.88
N ASP A 228 -5.09 23.48 -11.50
CA ASP A 228 -6.37 23.58 -10.80
C ASP A 228 -6.87 22.17 -10.39
N PHE A 229 -6.43 21.74 -9.21
CA PHE A 229 -6.60 20.38 -8.70
C PHE A 229 -7.61 20.33 -7.54
N ASP A 230 -8.89 20.10 -7.87
CA ASP A 230 -9.88 19.62 -6.90
C ASP A 230 -9.95 18.07 -6.94
N PRO A 231 -9.45 17.37 -5.91
CA PRO A 231 -9.48 15.90 -5.87
C PRO A 231 -10.90 15.33 -5.78
N VAL A 232 -11.85 16.06 -5.19
CA VAL A 232 -13.26 15.65 -5.03
C VAL A 232 -14.03 15.80 -6.33
N GLU A 233 -13.82 16.89 -7.07
CA GLU A 233 -14.42 17.08 -8.40
C GLU A 233 -13.93 15.99 -9.36
N ILE A 234 -12.61 15.75 -9.42
CA ILE A 234 -12.00 14.72 -10.26
C ILE A 234 -12.55 13.32 -9.91
N ALA A 235 -12.62 12.98 -8.61
CA ALA A 235 -13.15 11.70 -8.16
C ALA A 235 -14.62 11.49 -8.55
N LYS A 236 -15.46 12.53 -8.45
CA LYS A 236 -16.86 12.49 -8.91
C LYS A 236 -16.95 12.36 -10.43
N GLY A 237 -16.09 13.05 -11.18
CA GLY A 237 -15.99 12.92 -12.63
C GLY A 237 -15.67 11.49 -13.05
N TYR A 238 -14.71 10.84 -12.39
CA TYR A 238 -14.38 9.44 -12.65
C TYR A 238 -15.49 8.46 -12.26
N GLU A 239 -16.19 8.68 -11.14
CA GLU A 239 -17.35 7.87 -10.75
C GLU A 239 -18.48 7.98 -11.78
N ILE A 240 -18.81 9.19 -12.24
CA ILE A 240 -19.80 9.44 -13.30
C ILE A 240 -19.34 8.82 -14.64
N GLY A 241 -18.03 8.84 -14.91
CA GLY A 241 -17.41 8.19 -16.07
C GLY A 241 -17.38 6.65 -16.01
N GLY A 242 -17.87 6.03 -14.93
CA GLY A 242 -17.94 4.56 -14.79
C GLY A 242 -16.67 3.90 -14.26
N ALA A 243 -15.79 4.63 -13.57
CA ALA A 243 -14.66 4.03 -12.88
C ALA A 243 -15.13 3.02 -11.81
N ALA A 244 -14.59 1.80 -11.85
CA ALA A 244 -14.93 0.75 -10.90
C ALA A 244 -14.35 1.03 -9.51
N CYS A 245 -13.15 1.62 -9.47
CA CYS A 245 -12.42 2.02 -8.27
C CYS A 245 -11.62 3.30 -8.56
N LEU A 246 -11.17 3.98 -7.51
CA LEU A 246 -10.26 5.14 -7.62
C LEU A 246 -8.91 4.84 -6.97
N SER A 247 -7.84 5.30 -7.58
CA SER A 247 -6.48 5.37 -7.01
C SER A 247 -6.22 6.81 -6.59
N VAL A 248 -5.79 7.06 -5.35
CA VAL A 248 -5.50 8.40 -4.85
C VAL A 248 -4.05 8.46 -4.40
N LEU A 249 -3.26 9.34 -5.02
CA LEU A 249 -1.88 9.58 -4.60
C LEU A 249 -1.86 10.33 -3.27
N THR A 250 -1.17 9.75 -2.27
CA THR A 250 -1.00 10.34 -0.94
C THR A 250 0.40 10.91 -0.69
N ASP A 251 1.38 10.60 -1.55
CA ASP A 251 2.75 11.08 -1.39
C ASP A 251 2.87 12.57 -1.72
N GLN A 252 3.32 13.35 -0.73
CA GLN A 252 3.37 14.80 -0.82
C GLN A 252 4.59 15.31 -1.61
N LYS A 253 5.79 14.71 -1.44
CA LYS A 253 7.04 15.27 -1.97
C LYS A 253 7.18 15.10 -3.48
N TYR A 254 6.77 13.95 -4.02
CA TYR A 254 7.03 13.54 -5.40
C TYR A 254 5.78 13.60 -6.28
N PHE A 255 4.58 13.46 -5.71
CA PHE A 255 3.31 13.47 -6.44
C PHE A 255 2.37 14.63 -6.10
N GLN A 256 2.74 15.48 -5.11
CA GLN A 256 1.87 16.51 -4.52
C GLN A 256 0.50 15.98 -4.06
N GLY A 257 0.48 14.71 -3.64
CA GLY A 257 -0.67 14.05 -3.02
C GLY A 257 -0.82 14.43 -1.54
N SER A 258 -1.88 13.91 -0.92
CA SER A 258 -2.06 13.99 0.53
C SER A 258 -3.06 12.94 1.00
N PHE A 259 -2.95 12.54 2.27
CA PHE A 259 -3.97 11.71 2.92
C PHE A 259 -5.29 12.46 3.13
N GLU A 260 -5.23 13.78 3.17
CA GLU A 260 -6.37 14.69 3.27
C GLU A 260 -7.21 14.67 1.98
N ASN A 261 -6.58 14.50 0.81
CA ASN A 261 -7.28 14.31 -0.47
C ASN A 261 -8.10 13.00 -0.45
N LEU A 262 -7.52 11.90 0.04
CA LEU A 262 -8.18 10.61 0.19
C LEU A 262 -9.40 10.71 1.13
N GLU A 263 -9.23 11.38 2.28
CA GLU A 263 -10.28 11.60 3.27
C GLU A 263 -11.38 12.53 2.74
N ALA A 264 -11.03 13.60 2.00
CA ALA A 264 -11.98 14.48 1.34
C ALA A 264 -12.82 13.74 0.29
N ILE A 265 -12.18 12.93 -0.57
CA ILE A 265 -12.89 12.08 -1.55
C ILE A 265 -13.85 11.11 -0.82
N ARG A 266 -13.38 10.42 0.22
CA ARG A 266 -14.23 9.50 1.01
C ARG A 266 -15.46 10.19 1.58
N ASN A 267 -15.29 11.39 2.14
CA ASN A 267 -16.36 12.15 2.80
C ASN A 267 -17.28 12.87 1.81
N SER A 268 -16.85 13.08 0.55
CA SER A 268 -17.61 13.79 -0.48
C SER A 268 -18.88 13.09 -0.99
N GLY A 269 -19.08 11.83 -0.61
CA GLY A 269 -20.22 11.00 -0.99
C GLY A 269 -19.94 9.96 -2.08
N VAL A 270 -18.80 10.05 -2.78
CA VAL A 270 -18.32 9.07 -3.79
C VAL A 270 -18.42 7.65 -3.25
N LYS A 271 -18.91 6.72 -4.05
CA LYS A 271 -19.18 5.30 -3.74
C LYS A 271 -18.09 4.35 -4.24
N CYS A 272 -17.35 4.68 -5.30
CA CYS A 272 -16.18 3.90 -5.75
C CYS A 272 -15.25 3.56 -4.56
N PRO A 273 -14.74 2.32 -4.45
CA PRO A 273 -13.70 1.98 -3.49
C PRO A 273 -12.40 2.74 -3.76
N LEU A 274 -11.68 3.11 -2.69
CA LEU A 274 -10.49 3.97 -2.76
C LEU A 274 -9.20 3.18 -2.46
N LEU A 275 -8.27 3.15 -3.41
CA LEU A 275 -6.90 2.70 -3.24
C LEU A 275 -6.04 3.85 -2.73
N CYS A 276 -5.39 3.66 -1.58
CA CYS A 276 -4.29 4.51 -1.13
C CYS A 276 -3.03 4.17 -1.94
N LYS A 277 -2.69 5.02 -2.91
CA LYS A 277 -1.50 4.86 -3.76
C LYS A 277 -0.31 5.55 -3.07
N GLU A 278 0.43 4.75 -2.31
CA GLU A 278 1.49 5.21 -1.42
C GLU A 278 2.69 4.24 -1.44
N PHE A 279 3.87 4.73 -1.08
CA PHE A 279 5.05 3.90 -0.85
C PHE A 279 4.98 3.29 0.56
N ILE A 280 4.22 2.20 0.70
CA ILE A 280 4.07 1.52 1.98
C ILE A 280 5.32 0.70 2.30
N ILE A 281 5.95 1.05 3.43
CA ILE A 281 7.13 0.40 4.01
C ILE A 281 6.91 -0.01 5.48
N ASP A 282 5.92 0.57 6.17
CA ASP A 282 5.57 0.24 7.55
C ASP A 282 4.07 -0.06 7.66
N ALA A 283 3.73 -1.09 8.44
CA ALA A 283 2.35 -1.47 8.74
C ALA A 283 1.52 -0.30 9.31
N TRP A 284 2.12 0.66 10.02
CA TRP A 284 1.48 1.88 10.49
C TRP A 284 0.80 2.66 9.35
N GLN A 285 1.39 2.71 8.15
CA GLN A 285 0.80 3.39 7.00
C GLN A 285 -0.53 2.75 6.57
N ILE A 286 -0.67 1.42 6.72
CA ILE A 286 -1.92 0.69 6.40
C ILE A 286 -3.02 1.10 7.38
N TYR A 287 -2.71 1.16 8.68
CA TYR A 287 -3.65 1.69 9.69
C TYR A 287 -3.98 3.17 9.45
N TYR A 288 -3.02 3.97 9.00
CA TYR A 288 -3.22 5.39 8.71
C TYR A 288 -4.13 5.60 7.49
N ALA A 289 -3.84 4.92 6.38
CA ALA A 289 -4.67 4.87 5.17
C ALA A 289 -6.10 4.42 5.48
N ARG A 290 -6.26 3.35 6.27
CA ARG A 290 -7.58 2.88 6.73
C ARG A 290 -8.33 3.93 7.54
N SER A 291 -7.63 4.68 8.41
CA SER A 291 -8.22 5.78 9.20
C SER A 291 -8.63 6.98 8.36
N LYS A 292 -8.04 7.13 7.17
CA LYS A 292 -8.33 8.16 6.17
C LYS A 292 -9.35 7.70 5.11
N GLY A 293 -9.91 6.50 5.26
CA GLY A 293 -11.00 6.02 4.41
C GLY A 293 -10.59 5.17 3.20
N ALA A 294 -9.34 4.69 3.16
CA ALA A 294 -8.92 3.70 2.17
C ALA A 294 -9.75 2.40 2.27
N ASP A 295 -9.99 1.80 1.11
CA ASP A 295 -10.56 0.46 0.94
C ASP A 295 -9.54 -0.55 0.40
N ALA A 296 -8.49 -0.06 -0.26
CA ALA A 296 -7.32 -0.84 -0.67
C ALA A 296 -6.01 -0.07 -0.42
N VAL A 297 -4.90 -0.80 -0.40
CA VAL A 297 -3.54 -0.23 -0.30
C VAL A 297 -2.59 -0.85 -1.33
N LEU A 298 -1.59 -0.08 -1.75
CA LEU A 298 -0.50 -0.53 -2.62
C LEU A 298 0.62 -1.17 -1.80
N LEU A 299 1.10 -2.34 -2.21
CA LEU A 299 2.33 -2.98 -1.72
C LEU A 299 3.25 -3.23 -2.92
N ILE A 300 4.53 -2.83 -2.86
CA ILE A 300 5.44 -2.89 -4.02
C ILE A 300 6.47 -4.01 -3.82
N ALA A 301 6.47 -5.03 -4.68
CA ALA A 301 7.33 -6.21 -4.55
C ALA A 301 8.84 -5.91 -4.70
N GLY A 302 9.17 -4.90 -5.51
CA GLY A 302 10.53 -4.36 -5.65
C GLY A 302 11.02 -3.53 -4.46
N VAL A 303 10.19 -3.31 -3.44
CA VAL A 303 10.53 -2.56 -2.20
C VAL A 303 10.38 -3.43 -0.94
N LEU A 304 9.44 -4.39 -0.94
CA LEU A 304 9.06 -5.17 0.24
C LEU A 304 9.55 -6.63 0.15
N PRO A 305 10.28 -7.13 1.18
CA PRO A 305 10.55 -8.55 1.37
C PRO A 305 9.27 -9.38 1.45
N ASP A 306 9.34 -10.65 1.04
CA ASP A 306 8.15 -11.53 1.00
C ASP A 306 7.49 -11.69 2.38
N LEU A 307 8.30 -11.65 3.45
CA LEU A 307 7.83 -11.67 4.83
C LEU A 307 6.98 -10.43 5.17
N ASP A 308 7.39 -9.25 4.70
CA ASP A 308 6.67 -8.00 4.88
C ASP A 308 5.39 -7.96 4.05
N ILE A 309 5.43 -8.40 2.78
CA ILE A 309 4.23 -8.55 1.95
C ILE A 309 3.22 -9.50 2.63
N LYS A 310 3.67 -10.65 3.13
CA LYS A 310 2.84 -11.63 3.84
C LYS A 310 2.26 -11.08 5.16
N TYR A 311 3.06 -10.30 5.91
CA TYR A 311 2.62 -9.64 7.14
C TYR A 311 1.61 -8.51 6.88
N MET A 312 1.92 -7.62 5.93
CA MET A 312 1.07 -6.50 5.54
C MET A 312 -0.25 -6.98 4.92
N THR A 313 -0.22 -8.01 4.07
CA THR A 313 -1.45 -8.62 3.53
C THR A 313 -2.35 -9.18 4.63
N LYS A 314 -1.79 -9.81 5.66
CA LYS A 314 -2.57 -10.23 6.85
C LYS A 314 -3.19 -9.04 7.58
N ILE A 315 -2.48 -7.93 7.72
CA ILE A 315 -3.03 -6.69 8.30
C ILE A 315 -4.16 -6.13 7.44
N CYS A 316 -4.00 -6.09 6.11
CA CYS A 316 -5.07 -5.67 5.19
C CYS A 316 -6.34 -6.51 5.42
N LYS A 317 -6.22 -7.85 5.45
CA LYS A 317 -7.37 -8.74 5.72
C LYS A 317 -7.99 -8.52 7.11
N LEU A 318 -7.18 -8.30 8.14
CA LEU A 318 -7.67 -7.96 9.49
C LEU A 318 -8.42 -6.61 9.55
N LEU A 319 -8.11 -5.68 8.64
CA LEU A 319 -8.75 -4.36 8.53
C LEU A 319 -9.88 -4.31 7.48
N GLY A 320 -10.14 -5.42 6.78
CA GLY A 320 -11.08 -5.51 5.67
C GLY A 320 -10.60 -4.88 4.36
N LEU A 321 -9.33 -4.47 4.27
CA LEU A 321 -8.72 -3.85 3.10
C LEU A 321 -8.29 -4.90 2.05
N ALA A 322 -8.40 -4.54 0.78
CA ALA A 322 -7.66 -5.23 -0.28
C ALA A 322 -6.19 -4.78 -0.32
N ALA A 323 -5.28 -5.69 -0.72
CA ALA A 323 -3.90 -5.37 -1.04
C ALA A 323 -3.70 -5.53 -2.55
N LEU A 324 -3.31 -4.44 -3.23
CA LEU A 324 -2.82 -4.48 -4.61
C LEU A 324 -1.31 -4.66 -4.54
N VAL A 325 -0.81 -5.84 -4.92
CA VAL A 325 0.63 -6.09 -4.97
C VAL A 325 1.17 -5.74 -6.35
N GLU A 326 2.04 -4.74 -6.43
CA GLU A 326 2.63 -4.23 -7.65
C GLU A 326 3.96 -4.94 -7.97
N VAL A 327 4.10 -5.42 -9.22
CA VAL A 327 5.28 -6.12 -9.75
C VAL A 327 5.75 -5.49 -11.07
N HIS A 328 7.06 -5.53 -11.31
CA HIS A 328 7.73 -4.91 -12.45
C HIS A 328 8.44 -5.89 -13.39
N ASP A 329 8.86 -7.05 -12.87
CA ASP A 329 9.53 -8.09 -13.65
C ASP A 329 9.02 -9.50 -13.29
N GLU A 330 9.45 -10.48 -14.07
CA GLU A 330 9.06 -11.89 -13.91
C GLU A 330 9.50 -12.47 -12.55
N LYS A 331 10.59 -11.97 -11.96
CA LYS A 331 11.09 -12.47 -10.66
C LYS A 331 10.26 -11.92 -9.50
N GLU A 332 9.83 -10.67 -9.59
CA GLU A 332 8.84 -10.09 -8.67
C GLU A 332 7.50 -10.84 -8.78
N MET A 333 7.05 -11.18 -10.00
CA MET A 333 5.85 -11.99 -10.22
C MET A 333 5.98 -13.40 -9.60
N ASP A 334 7.05 -14.13 -9.91
CA ASP A 334 7.31 -15.48 -9.39
C ASP A 334 7.33 -15.52 -7.86
N ARG A 335 7.92 -14.50 -7.22
CA ARG A 335 7.89 -14.33 -5.76
C ARG A 335 6.48 -14.09 -5.24
N VAL A 336 5.76 -13.12 -5.82
CA VAL A 336 4.41 -12.74 -5.34
C VAL A 336 3.41 -13.87 -5.50
N LEU A 337 3.51 -14.69 -6.55
CA LEU A 337 2.66 -15.87 -6.76
C LEU A 337 2.90 -16.98 -5.73
N GLN A 338 4.07 -17.02 -5.07
CA GLN A 338 4.37 -17.96 -3.98
C GLN A 338 3.88 -17.49 -2.60
N ILE A 339 3.32 -16.28 -2.49
CA ILE A 339 2.83 -15.73 -1.22
C ILE A 339 1.35 -16.07 -1.02
N ASP A 340 1.07 -16.89 0.00
CA ASP A 340 -0.29 -17.28 0.36
C ASP A 340 -1.23 -16.07 0.55
N GLY A 341 -2.35 -16.08 -0.17
CA GLY A 341 -3.45 -15.15 0.04
C GLY A 341 -3.30 -13.79 -0.64
N ILE A 342 -2.41 -13.63 -1.61
CA ILE A 342 -2.50 -12.52 -2.57
C ILE A 342 -3.71 -12.75 -3.49
N GLU A 343 -4.58 -11.75 -3.62
CA GLU A 343 -5.83 -11.85 -4.38
C GLU A 343 -5.88 -10.91 -5.61
N LEU A 344 -5.01 -9.89 -5.63
CA LEU A 344 -4.94 -8.85 -6.64
C LEU A 344 -3.48 -8.46 -6.91
N VAL A 345 -3.01 -8.69 -8.13
CA VAL A 345 -1.66 -8.32 -8.59
C VAL A 345 -1.78 -7.25 -9.67
N GLY A 346 -0.98 -6.18 -9.54
CA GLY A 346 -0.84 -5.11 -10.52
C GLY A 346 0.48 -5.25 -11.26
N ILE A 347 0.44 -5.26 -12.59
CA ILE A 347 1.65 -5.25 -13.42
C ILE A 347 1.93 -3.80 -13.81
N ASN A 348 3.10 -3.29 -13.40
CA ASN A 348 3.50 -1.91 -13.68
C ASN A 348 4.51 -1.86 -14.83
N ASN A 349 4.02 -1.50 -16.01
CA ASN A 349 4.78 -1.39 -17.28
C ASN A 349 5.68 -0.14 -17.35
N ARG A 350 6.13 0.40 -16.21
CA ARG A 350 7.11 1.50 -16.14
C ARG A 350 8.38 1.02 -15.46
N ASP A 351 9.50 1.31 -16.10
CA ASP A 351 10.79 1.24 -15.43
C ASP A 351 10.82 2.34 -14.34
N LEU A 352 10.74 1.94 -13.07
CA LEU A 352 10.80 2.88 -11.94
C LEU A 352 12.19 3.50 -11.72
N GLY A 353 13.22 3.05 -12.45
CA GLY A 353 14.53 3.69 -12.50
C GLY A 353 14.61 4.86 -13.48
N THR A 354 13.83 4.86 -14.57
CA THR A 354 13.95 5.84 -15.67
C THR A 354 12.63 6.51 -16.07
N PHE A 355 11.49 6.04 -15.54
CA PHE A 355 10.11 6.39 -15.93
C PHE A 355 9.74 6.13 -17.41
N TRP A 356 10.57 5.43 -18.18
CA TRP A 356 10.18 4.99 -19.52
C TRP A 356 9.10 3.91 -19.44
N LEU A 357 8.09 4.02 -20.31
CA LEU A 357 7.07 3.00 -20.52
C LEU A 357 7.65 1.88 -21.39
N GLN A 358 7.67 0.66 -20.86
CA GLN A 358 7.88 -0.56 -21.64
C GLN A 358 6.63 -1.41 -21.51
N ILE A 359 5.85 -1.50 -22.59
CA ILE A 359 4.72 -2.43 -22.64
C ILE A 359 5.31 -3.84 -22.70
N ILE A 360 5.23 -4.57 -21.59
CA ILE A 360 5.42 -6.01 -21.58
C ILE A 360 4.22 -6.61 -22.34
N VAL A 361 4.49 -7.39 -23.39
CA VAL A 361 3.52 -7.98 -24.33
C VAL A 361 3.36 -9.47 -24.07
#